data_AF-A0A1C6L3J2-F1
#
_entry.id   AF-A0A1C6L3J2-F1
#
_cell.length_a   1.000
_cell.length_b   1.000
_cell.length_c   1.000
_cell.angle_alpha   90.00
_cell.angle_beta   90.00
_cell.angle_gamma   90.00
#
_symmetry.space_group_name_H-M   'P 1'
#
loop_
_entity.id
_entity.type
_entity.pdbx_description
1 polymer ?
#
loop_
_entity_poly.entity_id
_entity_poly.type
_entity_poly.pdbx_seq_one_letter_code
_entity_poly.pdbx_strand_id
1 'polypeptide(L)'
;MTNHRRIKKETIMNNNRQEGNHNDRREQRLLRGMKAFAYTANIPVTLYDNDLNILWECRPELRICSMFMTYDIRNRQCDENLKRAVAAAENLNEPYVFMCASRLTQIAYPVKIENALKGTMIAGPIIMGKNRENALKHIFKNLPDFRNHVNELFDVIEINPIRTALEVSCIYEVFCDCIFSHKLMENSQTSDDVAVDHLLQSLQRKDLYSAAAAMDIIFQHAYIANGGNLNLIKVYLSDYLASLSKHFSSSYLSAEGYETLLGELEDAATVEGVQEACKKIIVFMTDDDDRMPAYKGSSNVIQEAIHYLEEHYAKDIELKGVADQVHVNSSYLSSLFKKETSVTFSQYLNMIRLNQSVKLLKKTDLSLEQVAKRCGFASQSYYIRAFKQHYSETPGKYRRVFKDKR
;
A
#
# COMPACT_ATOMS: atom_id res chain seq x y z
N MET A 1 39.83 40.41 -13.29
CA MET A 1 39.04 39.46 -14.10
C MET A 1 37.84 39.03 -13.28
N THR A 2 36.74 39.75 -13.43
CA THR A 2 35.47 39.55 -12.70
C THR A 2 34.41 39.44 -13.76
N ASN A 3 33.75 38.28 -13.89
CA ASN A 3 32.68 38.11 -14.87
C ASN A 3 31.41 37.57 -14.20
N HIS A 4 30.44 38.47 -14.12
CA HIS A 4 29.05 38.22 -13.77
C HIS A 4 28.38 37.26 -14.76
N ARG A 5 27.62 36.29 -14.27
CA ARG A 5 26.47 35.73 -14.99
C ARG A 5 25.23 35.73 -14.11
N ARG A 6 24.47 36.83 -14.25
CA ARG A 6 23.04 36.93 -13.94
C ARG A 6 22.27 35.95 -14.85
N ILE A 7 21.47 35.08 -14.25
CA ILE A 7 20.46 34.28 -14.96
C ILE A 7 19.21 35.16 -15.11
N LYS A 8 18.80 35.44 -16.35
CA LYS A 8 17.60 36.19 -16.71
C LYS A 8 16.53 35.22 -17.23
N LYS A 9 15.34 35.39 -16.65
CA LYS A 9 14.00 35.51 -17.27
C LYS A 9 13.38 34.33 -18.03
N GLU A 10 12.24 33.91 -17.50
CA GLU A 10 10.92 33.95 -18.17
C GLU A 10 10.96 34.06 -19.69
N THR A 11 10.51 33.01 -20.38
CA THR A 11 9.58 33.03 -21.52
C THR A 11 9.49 31.60 -22.03
N ILE A 12 8.30 30.99 -21.97
CA ILE A 12 7.65 30.27 -23.08
C ILE A 12 6.18 30.13 -22.67
N MET A 13 5.33 30.90 -23.35
CA MET A 13 3.88 30.81 -23.34
C MET A 13 3.43 30.81 -24.79
N ASN A 14 2.40 30.00 -25.06
CA ASN A 14 1.60 29.82 -26.28
C ASN A 14 2.11 28.84 -27.36
N ASN A 15 1.46 27.68 -27.42
CA ASN A 15 0.42 27.42 -28.43
C ASN A 15 -0.37 26.15 -28.11
N ASN A 16 -1.63 26.32 -27.69
CA ASN A 16 -2.80 25.44 -27.90
C ASN A 16 -3.91 25.84 -26.92
N ARG A 17 -4.63 26.90 -27.28
CA ARG A 17 -5.73 27.48 -26.51
C ARG A 17 -7.05 26.91 -27.03
N GLN A 18 -7.67 25.98 -26.30
CA GLN A 18 -9.10 26.06 -25.94
C GLN A 18 -9.58 24.98 -24.95
N GLU A 19 -8.86 23.86 -24.77
CA GLU A 19 -9.16 22.88 -23.68
C GLU A 19 -8.22 23.00 -22.46
N GLY A 20 -7.06 23.65 -22.59
CA GLY A 20 -6.03 23.73 -21.53
C GLY A 20 -6.27 24.73 -20.38
N ASN A 21 -7.32 25.57 -20.43
CA ASN A 21 -7.46 26.70 -19.49
C ASN A 21 -8.19 26.33 -18.18
N HIS A 22 -9.00 25.27 -18.19
CA HIS A 22 -9.74 24.85 -17.00
C HIS A 22 -8.92 23.91 -16.10
N ASN A 23 -8.10 23.05 -16.71
CA ASN A 23 -7.21 22.11 -16.01
C ASN A 23 -6.07 22.83 -15.29
N ASP A 24 -5.44 23.81 -15.94
CA ASP A 24 -4.40 24.65 -15.35
C ASP A 24 -4.94 25.45 -14.13
N ARG A 25 -6.18 25.95 -14.19
CA ARG A 25 -6.80 26.66 -13.04
C ARG A 25 -7.09 25.76 -11.84
N ARG A 26 -7.49 24.50 -12.07
CA ARG A 26 -7.78 23.52 -10.99
C ARG A 26 -6.50 23.13 -10.27
N GLU A 27 -5.49 22.76 -11.05
CA GLU A 27 -4.15 22.45 -10.55
C GLU A 27 -3.57 23.65 -9.77
N GLN A 28 -3.62 24.85 -10.32
CA GLN A 28 -3.18 26.07 -9.64
C GLN A 28 -3.92 26.33 -8.31
N ARG A 29 -5.21 26.00 -8.22
CA ARG A 29 -6.00 26.18 -6.99
C ARG A 29 -5.57 25.18 -5.91
N LEU A 30 -5.39 23.90 -6.26
CA LEU A 30 -4.86 22.90 -5.34
C LEU A 30 -3.47 23.29 -4.84
N LEU A 31 -2.56 23.67 -5.74
CA LEU A 31 -1.21 24.10 -5.38
C LEU A 31 -1.21 25.35 -4.49
N ARG A 32 -2.16 26.28 -4.67
CA ARG A 32 -2.34 27.43 -3.76
C ARG A 32 -2.81 27.00 -2.37
N GLY A 33 -3.79 26.09 -2.28
CA GLY A 33 -4.27 25.55 -1.00
C GLY A 33 -3.16 24.82 -0.25
N MET A 34 -2.39 24.01 -0.98
CA MET A 34 -1.24 23.27 -0.43
C MET A 34 -0.10 24.17 0.00
N LYS A 35 0.12 25.27 -0.73
CA LYS A 35 1.05 26.31 -0.29
C LYS A 35 0.58 26.93 1.03
N ALA A 36 -0.69 27.30 1.16
CA ALA A 36 -1.23 27.83 2.41
C ALA A 36 -1.07 26.84 3.57
N PHE A 37 -1.43 25.57 3.35
CA PHE A 37 -1.19 24.48 4.30
C PHE A 37 0.29 24.39 4.72
N ALA A 38 1.22 24.36 3.76
CA ALA A 38 2.65 24.20 4.03
C ALA A 38 3.22 25.32 4.93
N TYR A 39 2.77 26.56 4.73
CA TYR A 39 3.18 27.68 5.57
C TYR A 39 2.49 27.67 6.95
N THR A 40 1.18 27.38 7.00
CA THR A 40 0.42 27.37 8.26
C THR A 40 0.82 26.21 9.18
N ALA A 41 0.94 25.00 8.62
CA ALA A 41 1.28 23.80 9.38
C ALA A 41 2.80 23.67 9.65
N ASN A 42 3.62 24.50 8.98
CA ASN A 42 5.07 24.41 8.94
C ASN A 42 5.56 23.02 8.49
N ILE A 43 5.04 22.56 7.35
CA ILE A 43 5.30 21.23 6.79
C ILE A 43 5.68 21.35 5.31
N PRO A 44 6.74 20.65 4.85
CA PRO A 44 7.09 20.61 3.43
C PRO A 44 6.05 19.80 2.65
N VAL A 45 5.72 20.28 1.45
CA VAL A 45 4.81 19.57 0.53
C VAL A 45 5.47 19.40 -0.82
N THR A 46 5.41 18.19 -1.37
CA THR A 46 6.06 17.83 -2.62
C THR A 46 5.10 17.07 -3.50
N LEU A 47 4.96 17.46 -4.76
CA LEU A 47 4.24 16.71 -5.78
C LEU A 47 5.23 15.89 -6.59
N TYR A 48 5.04 14.57 -6.61
CA TYR A 48 5.85 13.64 -7.40
C TYR A 48 5.06 13.12 -8.60
N ASP A 49 5.75 12.85 -9.70
CA ASP A 49 5.22 12.00 -10.78
C ASP A 49 5.30 10.50 -10.41
N ASN A 50 4.87 9.64 -11.34
CA ASN A 50 4.85 8.19 -11.15
C ASN A 50 6.25 7.56 -11.03
N ASP A 51 7.28 8.24 -11.52
CA ASP A 51 8.68 7.82 -11.46
C ASP A 51 9.41 8.41 -10.24
N LEU A 52 8.69 9.12 -9.37
CA LEU A 52 9.19 9.86 -8.20
C LEU A 52 10.09 11.06 -8.54
N ASN A 53 9.94 11.65 -9.73
CA ASN A 53 10.50 12.95 -10.03
C ASN A 53 9.63 14.05 -9.40
N ILE A 54 10.26 15.11 -8.92
CA ILE A 54 9.56 16.25 -8.31
C ILE A 54 8.96 17.12 -9.42
N LEU A 55 7.64 17.21 -9.46
CA LEU A 55 6.89 18.11 -10.34
C LEU A 55 6.72 19.50 -9.72
N TRP A 56 6.56 19.56 -8.39
CA TRP A 56 6.40 20.81 -7.64
C TRP A 56 6.80 20.60 -6.18
N GLU A 57 7.30 21.64 -5.52
CA GLU A 57 7.45 21.62 -4.07
C GLU A 57 7.28 22.97 -3.39
N CYS A 58 6.98 22.92 -2.10
CA CYS A 58 6.86 24.06 -1.22
C CYS A 58 7.53 23.75 0.13
N ARG A 59 8.26 24.74 0.65
CA ARG A 59 9.12 24.64 1.85
C ARG A 59 10.23 23.57 1.77
N PRO A 60 11.02 23.45 0.67
CA PRO A 60 12.15 22.51 0.55
C PRO A 60 13.06 22.45 1.76
N GLU A 61 13.30 23.61 2.37
CA GLU A 61 14.18 23.80 3.51
C GLU A 61 13.77 22.98 4.74
N LEU A 62 12.49 22.60 4.86
CA LEU A 62 12.01 21.75 5.94
C LEU A 62 12.17 20.25 5.66
N ARG A 63 12.54 19.85 4.44
CA ARG A 63 12.67 18.45 4.07
C ARG A 63 13.94 17.85 4.68
N ILE A 64 13.80 17.30 5.89
CA ILE A 64 14.84 16.55 6.62
C ILE A 64 15.53 15.50 5.75
N CYS A 65 14.81 14.93 4.78
CA CYS A 65 15.36 13.92 3.88
C CYS A 65 16.61 14.38 3.12
N SER A 66 16.76 15.68 2.86
CA SER A 66 17.94 16.23 2.19
C SER A 66 19.24 15.96 2.96
N MET A 67 19.19 15.98 4.30
CA MET A 67 20.33 15.62 5.15
C MET A 67 20.76 14.16 4.92
N PHE A 68 19.83 13.21 4.82
CA PHE A 68 20.16 11.81 4.51
C PHE A 68 20.74 11.64 3.10
N MET A 69 20.29 12.46 2.14
CA MET A 69 20.78 12.40 0.75
C MET A 69 22.23 12.88 0.60
N THR A 70 22.66 13.86 1.38
CA THR A 70 24.05 14.37 1.39
C THR A 70 25.07 13.29 1.74
N TYR A 71 24.66 12.26 2.48
CA TYR A 71 25.52 11.17 2.95
C TYR A 71 25.31 9.85 2.20
N ASP A 72 24.64 9.88 1.04
CA ASP A 72 24.27 8.69 0.25
C ASP A 72 23.45 7.66 1.06
N ILE A 73 22.74 8.13 2.09
CA ILE A 73 21.80 7.35 2.90
C ILE A 73 20.42 7.40 2.22
N ARG A 74 20.37 7.42 0.89
CA ARG A 74 19.15 7.03 0.17
C ARG A 74 19.15 5.52 0.11
N ASN A 75 18.87 4.91 1.26
CA ASN A 75 18.68 3.47 1.28
C ASN A 75 17.53 3.15 0.31
N ARG A 76 17.69 2.11 -0.51
CA ARG A 76 16.63 1.53 -1.37
C ARG A 76 15.26 1.47 -0.66
N GLN A 77 15.29 1.33 0.66
CA GLN A 77 14.13 1.38 1.55
C GLN A 77 13.29 2.68 1.50
N CYS A 78 13.90 3.86 1.34
CA CYS A 78 13.19 5.15 1.28
C CYS A 78 12.33 5.24 0.01
N ASP A 79 12.91 4.93 -1.15
CA ASP A 79 12.19 4.94 -2.42
C ASP A 79 11.17 3.80 -2.49
N GLU A 80 11.50 2.62 -1.96
CA GLU A 80 10.52 1.54 -1.85
C GLU A 80 9.34 1.92 -0.97
N ASN A 81 9.56 2.52 0.21
CA ASN A 81 8.47 2.95 1.08
C ASN A 81 7.62 4.04 0.42
N LEU A 82 8.25 5.00 -0.26
CA LEU A 82 7.53 6.06 -0.98
C LEU A 82 6.69 5.48 -2.13
N LYS A 83 7.24 4.57 -2.95
CA LYS A 83 6.48 3.87 -4.01
C LYS A 83 5.29 3.11 -3.45
N ARG A 84 5.47 2.43 -2.31
CA ARG A 84 4.38 1.71 -1.65
C ARG A 84 3.29 2.66 -1.19
N ALA A 85 3.68 3.81 -0.64
CA ALA A 85 2.74 4.82 -0.19
C ALA A 85 1.98 5.49 -1.32
N VAL A 86 2.66 5.78 -2.44
CA VAL A 86 2.03 6.26 -3.67
C VAL A 86 0.97 5.27 -4.15
N ALA A 87 1.34 4.00 -4.31
CA ALA A 87 0.42 2.96 -4.75
C ALA A 87 -0.76 2.77 -3.79
N ALA A 88 -0.52 2.81 -2.48
CA ALA A 88 -1.59 2.73 -1.48
C ALA A 88 -2.55 3.92 -1.63
N ALA A 89 -2.03 5.15 -1.61
CA ALA A 89 -2.84 6.37 -1.72
C ALA A 89 -3.67 6.38 -3.01
N GLU A 90 -3.09 5.99 -4.15
CA GLU A 90 -3.79 5.88 -5.44
C GLU A 90 -4.94 4.89 -5.43
N ASN A 91 -4.72 3.71 -4.85
CA ASN A 91 -5.69 2.63 -4.74
C ASN A 91 -6.90 3.05 -3.90
N LEU A 92 -6.65 3.77 -2.81
CA LEU A 92 -7.70 4.22 -1.88
C LEU A 92 -8.39 5.49 -2.34
N ASN A 93 -7.70 6.28 -3.17
CA ASN A 93 -8.17 7.57 -3.64
C ASN A 93 -8.36 8.63 -2.52
N GLU A 94 -7.61 8.47 -1.43
CA GLU A 94 -7.71 9.25 -0.20
C GLU A 94 -6.33 9.65 0.36
N PRO A 95 -6.27 10.67 1.25
CA PRO A 95 -5.06 10.97 2.01
C PRO A 95 -4.59 9.75 2.82
N TYR A 96 -3.39 9.26 2.51
CA TYR A 96 -2.73 8.16 3.18
C TYR A 96 -1.63 8.65 4.12
N VAL A 97 -1.81 8.51 5.43
CA VAL A 97 -0.72 8.71 6.39
C VAL A 97 0.19 7.48 6.43
N PHE A 98 1.50 7.67 6.29
CA PHE A 98 2.49 6.60 6.36
C PHE A 98 3.76 7.04 7.10
N MET A 99 4.59 6.06 7.51
CA MET A 99 5.90 6.31 8.10
C MET A 99 7.01 5.91 7.14
N CYS A 100 8.05 6.75 7.03
CA CYS A 100 9.24 6.39 6.25
C CYS A 100 10.19 5.47 7.04
N ALA A 101 11.29 5.06 6.40
CA ALA A 101 12.32 4.20 7.02
C ALA A 101 12.88 4.79 8.33
N SER A 102 12.96 6.13 8.42
CA SER A 102 13.40 6.86 9.62
C SER A 102 12.28 7.11 10.64
N ARG A 103 11.10 6.50 10.47
CA ARG A 103 9.88 6.67 11.29
C ARG A 103 9.33 8.09 11.33
N LEU A 104 9.61 8.88 10.30
CA LEU A 104 8.99 10.19 10.14
C LEU A 104 7.63 10.03 9.47
N THR A 105 6.63 10.73 10.01
CA THR A 105 5.25 10.66 9.53
C THR A 105 5.09 11.50 8.27
N GLN A 106 4.34 11.00 7.29
CA GLN A 106 4.10 11.65 6.01
C GLN A 106 2.65 11.41 5.59
N ILE A 107 2.07 12.31 4.80
CA ILE A 107 0.73 12.18 4.24
C ILE A 107 0.85 12.17 2.72
N ALA A 108 0.44 11.09 2.08
CA ALA A 108 0.39 10.93 0.63
C ALA A 108 -1.03 11.16 0.11
N TYR A 109 -1.20 11.82 -1.02
CA TYR A 109 -2.51 12.03 -1.63
C TYR A 109 -2.40 11.95 -3.16
N PRO A 110 -3.16 11.07 -3.82
CA PRO A 110 -3.14 10.99 -5.28
C PRO A 110 -3.87 12.20 -5.88
N VAL A 111 -3.15 12.98 -6.67
CA VAL A 111 -3.72 14.12 -7.37
C VAL A 111 -4.30 13.63 -8.70
N LYS A 112 -5.63 13.58 -8.78
CA LYS A 112 -6.37 13.23 -10.00
C LYS A 112 -7.08 14.48 -10.54
N ILE A 113 -6.94 14.73 -11.84
CA ILE A 113 -7.67 15.77 -12.57
C ILE A 113 -8.44 15.08 -13.69
N GLU A 114 -9.76 15.23 -13.71
CA GLU A 114 -10.65 14.58 -14.71
C GLU A 114 -10.44 13.06 -14.80
N ASN A 115 -10.32 12.40 -13.64
CA ASN A 115 -9.99 10.97 -13.50
C ASN A 115 -8.62 10.53 -14.03
N ALA A 116 -7.78 11.44 -14.53
CA ALA A 116 -6.39 11.14 -14.86
C ALA A 116 -5.48 11.44 -13.66
N LEU A 117 -4.67 10.45 -13.27
CA LEU A 117 -3.62 10.62 -12.26
C LEU A 117 -2.53 11.56 -12.79
N LYS A 118 -2.29 12.67 -12.09
CA LYS A 118 -1.22 13.62 -12.39
C LYS A 118 0.05 13.35 -11.59
N GLY A 119 -0.09 12.74 -10.44
CA GLY A 119 1.00 12.44 -9.54
C GLY A 119 0.49 12.25 -8.12
N THR A 120 1.42 12.11 -7.18
CA THR A 120 1.09 11.98 -5.76
C THR A 120 1.77 13.08 -4.96
N MET A 121 0.95 13.76 -4.17
CA MET A 121 1.39 14.81 -3.26
C MET A 121 1.77 14.22 -1.92
N ILE A 122 2.89 14.66 -1.37
CA ILE A 122 3.45 14.20 -0.11
C ILE A 122 3.62 15.41 0.80
N ALA A 123 2.90 15.45 1.91
CA ALA A 123 3.12 16.39 3.00
C ALA A 123 3.96 15.72 4.10
N GLY A 124 5.10 16.31 4.43
CA GLY A 124 6.07 15.77 5.37
C GLY A 124 7.48 15.70 4.77
N PRO A 125 8.48 15.34 5.59
CA PRO A 125 8.33 14.57 6.83
C PRO A 125 7.90 15.40 8.05
N ILE A 126 7.10 14.79 8.93
CA ILE A 126 6.65 15.34 10.21
C ILE A 126 7.35 14.55 11.32
N ILE A 127 8.06 15.26 12.20
CA ILE A 127 8.67 14.66 13.38
C ILE A 127 7.58 14.51 14.44
N MET A 128 7.26 13.28 14.81
CA MET A 128 6.31 12.99 15.87
C MET A 128 7.03 12.43 17.11
N GLY A 129 6.69 12.93 18.31
CA GLY A 129 7.29 12.42 19.54
C GLY A 129 6.79 13.11 20.81
N LYS A 130 6.97 12.44 21.96
CA LYS A 130 6.61 12.99 23.28
C LYS A 130 7.58 14.07 23.76
N ASN A 131 8.85 13.96 23.38
CA ASN A 131 9.92 14.89 23.70
C ASN A 131 11.05 14.79 22.66
N ARG A 132 12.04 15.70 22.74
CA ARG A 132 13.18 15.76 21.80
C ARG A 132 13.96 14.46 21.73
N GLU A 133 14.31 13.87 22.87
CA GLU A 133 15.11 12.65 22.93
C GLU A 133 14.41 11.45 22.26
N ASN A 134 13.11 11.28 22.48
CA ASN A 134 12.35 10.16 21.91
C ASN A 134 12.20 10.28 20.40
N ALA A 135 11.90 11.48 19.90
CA ALA A 135 11.79 11.74 18.46
C ALA A 135 13.13 11.46 17.75
N LEU A 136 14.23 11.79 18.42
CA LEU A 136 15.57 11.67 17.88
C LEU A 136 16.11 10.23 17.86
N LYS A 137 15.73 9.40 18.83
CA LYS A 137 16.23 8.03 18.98
C LYS A 137 16.10 7.21 17.70
N HIS A 138 15.01 7.37 16.96
CA HIS A 138 14.76 6.64 15.72
C HIS A 138 15.47 7.22 14.51
N ILE A 139 15.65 8.54 14.48
CA ILE A 139 16.43 9.21 13.45
C ILE A 139 17.91 8.80 13.59
N PHE A 140 18.45 8.83 14.81
CA PHE A 140 19.84 8.44 15.11
C PHE A 140 20.14 6.98 14.78
N LYS A 141 19.21 6.05 15.05
CA LYS A 141 19.42 4.62 14.76
C LYS A 141 19.61 4.34 13.26
N ASN A 142 19.08 5.21 12.40
CA ASN A 142 19.13 5.06 10.95
C ASN A 142 20.22 5.94 10.29
N LEU A 143 21.02 6.68 11.07
CA LEU A 143 22.15 7.46 10.61
C LEU A 143 23.46 6.69 10.87
N PRO A 144 24.21 6.26 9.83
CA PRO A 144 25.60 5.84 9.99
C PRO A 144 26.41 6.98 10.61
N ASP A 145 27.32 6.66 11.54
CA ASP A 145 28.23 7.64 12.17
C ASP A 145 27.55 8.91 12.71
N PHE A 146 26.36 8.75 13.33
CA PHE A 146 25.52 9.86 13.82
C PHE A 146 26.26 10.90 14.67
N ARG A 147 27.33 10.50 15.38
CA ARG A 147 28.16 11.38 16.22
C ARG A 147 28.77 12.55 15.43
N ASN A 148 29.01 12.36 14.14
CA ASN A 148 29.58 13.39 13.25
C ASN A 148 28.52 14.37 12.73
N HIS A 149 27.22 14.02 12.86
CA HIS A 149 26.09 14.78 12.28
C HIS A 149 25.17 15.38 13.34
N VAL A 150 25.57 15.36 14.61
CA VAL A 150 24.76 15.82 15.74
C VAL A 150 24.35 17.29 15.58
N ASN A 151 25.27 18.16 15.15
CA ASN A 151 25.01 19.59 15.01
C ASN A 151 24.00 19.88 13.88
N GLU A 152 24.19 19.28 12.71
CA GLU A 152 23.27 19.42 11.57
C GLU A 152 21.86 18.92 11.92
N LEU A 153 21.78 17.84 12.70
CA LEU A 153 20.49 17.32 13.14
C LEU A 153 19.81 18.26 14.14
N PHE A 154 20.57 18.92 15.04
CA PHE A 154 20.02 19.94 15.92
C PHE A 154 19.45 21.12 15.12
N ASP A 155 20.18 21.61 14.12
CA ASP A 155 19.72 22.68 13.23
C ASP A 155 18.42 22.28 12.52
N VAL A 156 18.35 21.04 12.05
CA VAL A 156 17.17 20.49 11.38
C VAL A 156 15.95 20.39 12.31
N ILE A 157 16.14 20.04 13.58
CA ILE A 157 15.04 20.00 14.57
C ILE A 157 14.62 21.41 14.98
N GLU A 158 15.55 22.35 15.03
CA GLU A 158 15.22 23.73 15.39
C GLU A 158 14.23 24.33 14.39
N ILE A 159 14.39 24.02 13.11
CA ILE A 159 13.46 24.45 12.05
C ILE A 159 12.24 23.53 11.89
N ASN A 160 12.30 22.28 12.36
CA ASN A 160 11.20 21.31 12.30
C ASN A 160 10.64 20.99 13.70
N PRO A 161 9.51 21.59 14.10
CA PRO A 161 8.93 21.35 15.41
C PRO A 161 8.52 19.89 15.58
N ILE A 162 8.85 19.32 16.74
CA ILE A 162 8.35 18.00 17.15
C ILE A 162 6.87 18.14 17.48
N ARG A 163 6.05 17.32 16.84
CA ARG A 163 4.60 17.29 16.99
C ARG A 163 4.17 16.15 17.90
N THR A 164 3.19 16.44 18.73
CA THR A 164 2.39 15.44 19.43
C THR A 164 1.45 14.74 18.44
N ALA A 165 0.95 13.55 18.78
CA ALA A 165 -0.03 12.86 17.94
C ALA A 165 -1.30 13.70 17.71
N LEU A 166 -1.73 14.48 18.72
CA LEU A 166 -2.85 15.41 18.57
C LEU A 166 -2.56 16.52 17.55
N GLU A 167 -1.37 17.11 17.57
CA GLU A 167 -1.00 18.10 16.57
C GLU A 167 -0.94 17.50 15.16
N VAL A 168 -0.42 16.27 15.01
CA VAL A 168 -0.42 15.55 13.73
C VAL A 168 -1.86 15.30 13.26
N SER A 169 -2.79 15.03 14.16
CA SER A 169 -4.23 14.95 13.86
C SER A 169 -4.79 16.24 13.31
N CYS A 170 -4.58 17.36 14.01
CA CYS A 170 -5.00 18.67 13.52
C CYS A 170 -4.37 19.02 12.16
N ILE A 171 -3.09 18.67 11.96
CA ILE A 171 -2.38 18.86 10.69
C ILE A 171 -3.05 18.04 9.58
N TYR A 172 -3.38 16.77 9.85
CA TYR A 172 -4.07 15.90 8.90
C TYR A 172 -5.43 16.49 8.50
N GLU A 173 -6.22 16.96 9.46
CA GLU A 173 -7.52 17.60 9.19
C GLU A 173 -7.36 18.85 8.30
N VAL A 174 -6.41 19.74 8.61
CA VAL A 174 -6.16 20.93 7.78
C VAL A 174 -5.68 20.56 6.37
N PHE A 175 -4.87 19.51 6.24
CA PHE A 175 -4.45 18.98 4.93
C PHE A 175 -5.65 18.48 4.13
N CYS A 176 -6.50 17.67 4.77
CA CYS A 176 -7.76 17.18 4.24
C CYS A 176 -8.65 18.35 3.81
N ASP A 177 -8.89 19.36 4.65
CA ASP A 177 -9.69 20.53 4.28
C ASP A 177 -9.14 21.27 3.06
N CYS A 178 -7.81 21.39 2.95
CA CYS A 178 -7.19 22.03 1.78
C CYS A 178 -7.34 21.20 0.50
N ILE A 179 -7.45 19.87 0.61
CA ILE A 179 -7.74 18.95 -0.51
C ILE A 179 -9.23 18.90 -0.83
N PHE A 180 -10.08 18.76 0.18
CA PHE A 180 -11.50 18.54 0.03
C PHE A 180 -12.27 19.83 -0.24
N SER A 181 -11.78 21.00 0.18
CA SER A 181 -12.26 22.29 -0.35
C SER A 181 -12.09 22.41 -1.88
N HIS A 182 -11.18 21.63 -2.48
CA HIS A 182 -11.11 21.44 -3.93
C HIS A 182 -12.09 20.36 -4.44
N LYS A 183 -12.30 19.24 -3.72
CA LYS A 183 -13.26 18.16 -4.10
C LYS A 183 -14.74 18.47 -3.84
N LEU A 184 -15.10 19.39 -2.93
CA LEU A 184 -16.47 19.77 -2.55
C LEU A 184 -17.31 20.38 -3.69
N MET A 185 -16.75 20.51 -4.90
CA MET A 185 -17.48 20.85 -6.12
C MET A 185 -17.79 19.64 -7.03
N GLU A 186 -17.44 18.40 -6.65
CA GLU A 186 -17.56 17.20 -7.48
C GLU A 186 -18.13 15.94 -6.78
N ASN A 187 -19.04 16.10 -5.80
CA ASN A 187 -19.83 15.08 -5.08
C ASN A 187 -19.31 14.64 -3.70
N SER A 188 -20.27 14.62 -2.78
CA SER A 188 -20.16 14.26 -1.36
C SER A 188 -20.19 12.76 -1.15
N GLN A 189 -19.10 12.19 -0.64
CA GLN A 189 -19.09 10.97 0.16
C GLN A 189 -17.86 11.04 1.08
N THR A 190 -18.10 10.76 2.36
CA THR A 190 -17.21 10.94 3.52
C THR A 190 -16.06 9.94 3.52
N SER A 191 -14.89 10.35 4.04
CA SER A 191 -13.60 9.63 3.91
C SER A 191 -13.47 8.34 4.72
N ASP A 192 -14.34 8.12 5.70
CA ASP A 192 -14.18 6.96 6.59
C ASP A 192 -14.75 5.67 6.00
N ASP A 193 -15.61 5.75 4.97
CA ASP A 193 -16.24 4.58 4.35
C ASP A 193 -15.36 3.95 3.24
N VAL A 194 -14.50 4.73 2.57
CA VAL A 194 -13.78 4.27 1.37
C VAL A 194 -12.59 3.37 1.70
N ALA A 195 -11.80 3.70 2.73
CA ALA A 195 -10.69 2.85 3.17
C ALA A 195 -11.19 1.48 3.68
N VAL A 196 -12.37 1.46 4.30
CA VAL A 196 -13.04 0.25 4.78
C VAL A 196 -13.52 -0.60 3.61
N ASP A 197 -14.22 0.01 2.66
CA ASP A 197 -14.66 -0.66 1.44
C ASP A 197 -13.47 -1.22 0.65
N HIS A 198 -12.37 -0.48 0.59
CA HIS A 198 -11.15 -0.93 -0.08
C HIS A 198 -10.48 -2.10 0.65
N LEU A 199 -10.42 -2.09 1.99
CA LEU A 199 -9.92 -3.22 2.76
C LEU A 199 -10.79 -4.46 2.52
N LEU A 200 -12.12 -4.32 2.60
CA LEU A 200 -13.06 -5.41 2.32
C LEU A 200 -12.86 -5.98 0.90
N GLN A 201 -12.78 -5.12 -0.12
CA GLN A 201 -12.53 -5.55 -1.49
C GLN A 201 -11.16 -6.23 -1.67
N SER A 202 -10.12 -5.74 -0.99
CA SER A 202 -8.78 -6.29 -1.05
C SER A 202 -8.71 -7.67 -0.39
N LEU A 203 -9.36 -7.83 0.76
CA LEU A 203 -9.53 -9.10 1.45
C LEU A 203 -10.33 -10.10 0.59
N GLN A 204 -11.43 -9.67 -0.04
CA GLN A 204 -12.20 -10.50 -0.98
C GLN A 204 -11.37 -10.97 -2.18
N ARG A 205 -10.49 -10.10 -2.70
CA ARG A 205 -9.59 -10.41 -3.82
C ARG A 205 -8.34 -11.19 -3.39
N LYS A 206 -8.17 -11.47 -2.09
CA LYS A 206 -6.96 -12.10 -1.50
C LYS A 206 -5.68 -11.34 -1.85
N ASP A 207 -5.78 -10.03 -2.02
CA ASP A 207 -4.63 -9.16 -2.26
C ASP A 207 -4.05 -8.72 -0.91
N LEU A 208 -3.13 -9.53 -0.37
CA LEU A 208 -2.45 -9.27 0.89
C LEU A 208 -1.77 -7.90 0.91
N TYR A 209 -1.21 -7.46 -0.20
CA TYR A 209 -0.48 -6.19 -0.24
C TYR A 209 -1.44 -5.01 -0.11
N SER A 210 -2.51 -5.00 -0.91
CA SER A 210 -3.53 -3.93 -0.84
C SER A 210 -4.31 -3.97 0.47
N ALA A 211 -4.57 -5.15 1.02
CA ALA A 211 -5.20 -5.30 2.33
C ALA A 211 -4.28 -4.82 3.46
N ALA A 212 -2.99 -5.14 3.42
CA ALA A 212 -2.02 -4.65 4.40
C ALA A 212 -1.86 -3.12 4.32
N ALA A 213 -1.87 -2.55 3.11
CA ALA A 213 -1.82 -1.11 2.92
C ALA A 213 -3.07 -0.42 3.48
N ALA A 214 -4.27 -0.94 3.19
CA ALA A 214 -5.51 -0.40 3.75
C ALA A 214 -5.58 -0.54 5.28
N MET A 215 -5.08 -1.64 5.84
CA MET A 215 -5.01 -1.82 7.28
C MET A 215 -4.01 -0.88 7.95
N ASP A 216 -2.84 -0.64 7.33
CA ASP A 216 -1.89 0.35 7.84
C ASP A 216 -2.56 1.74 7.93
N ILE A 217 -3.54 2.04 7.08
CA ILE A 217 -4.27 3.32 7.09
C ILE A 217 -5.25 3.42 8.21
N ILE A 218 -6.07 2.39 8.35
CA ILE A 218 -7.01 2.30 9.45
C ILE A 218 -6.25 2.38 10.78
N PHE A 219 -5.07 1.74 10.85
CA PHE A 219 -4.18 1.88 12.00
C PHE A 219 -3.68 3.32 12.20
N GLN A 220 -3.20 4.00 11.16
CA GLN A 220 -2.73 5.38 11.28
C GLN A 220 -3.87 6.35 11.64
N HIS A 221 -5.05 6.17 11.05
CA HIS A 221 -6.24 6.93 11.40
C HIS A 221 -6.61 6.70 12.87
N ALA A 222 -6.68 5.44 13.31
CA ALA A 222 -6.92 5.11 14.70
C ALA A 222 -5.88 5.74 15.62
N TYR A 223 -4.60 5.70 15.24
CA TYR A 223 -3.51 6.30 16.00
C TYR A 223 -3.69 7.82 16.15
N ILE A 224 -4.02 8.50 15.07
CA ILE A 224 -4.15 9.95 14.98
C ILE A 224 -5.43 10.43 15.67
N ALA A 225 -6.58 9.84 15.34
CA ALA A 225 -7.88 10.19 15.90
C ALA A 225 -7.92 10.02 17.43
N ASN A 226 -7.19 9.03 17.95
CA ASN A 226 -7.11 8.76 19.38
C ASN A 226 -5.89 9.40 20.06
N GLY A 227 -5.21 10.35 19.39
CA GLY A 227 -4.10 11.12 19.97
C GLY A 227 -2.92 10.27 20.45
N GLY A 228 -2.68 9.12 19.81
CA GLY A 228 -1.62 8.18 20.17
C GLY A 228 -1.88 7.39 21.47
N ASN A 229 -3.09 7.47 22.04
CA ASN A 229 -3.46 6.70 23.24
C ASN A 229 -3.63 5.22 22.88
N LEU A 230 -2.66 4.41 23.28
CA LEU A 230 -2.58 3.00 22.94
C LEU A 230 -3.84 2.21 23.30
N ASN A 231 -4.47 2.48 24.45
CA ASN A 231 -5.67 1.75 24.87
C ASN A 231 -6.87 2.08 23.98
N LEU A 232 -7.05 3.35 23.63
CA LEU A 232 -8.12 3.77 22.73
C LEU A 232 -7.91 3.23 21.31
N ILE A 233 -6.65 3.22 20.84
CA ILE A 233 -6.28 2.63 19.55
C ILE A 233 -6.62 1.14 19.51
N LYS A 234 -6.26 0.40 20.57
CA LYS A 234 -6.57 -1.03 20.66
C LYS A 234 -8.07 -1.28 20.64
N VAL A 235 -8.84 -0.53 21.44
CA VAL A 235 -10.31 -0.64 21.46
C VAL A 235 -10.90 -0.38 20.07
N TYR A 236 -10.48 0.71 19.42
CA TYR A 236 -10.94 1.06 18.07
C TYR A 236 -10.66 -0.06 17.06
N LEU A 237 -9.42 -0.58 17.06
CA LEU A 237 -9.00 -1.60 16.10
C LEU A 237 -9.61 -2.97 16.40
N SER A 238 -9.75 -3.36 17.67
CA SER A 238 -10.42 -4.60 18.08
C SER A 238 -11.87 -4.62 17.61
N ASP A 239 -12.63 -3.55 17.87
CA ASP A 239 -14.03 -3.45 17.46
C ASP A 239 -14.15 -3.47 15.93
N TYR A 240 -13.29 -2.72 15.25
CA TYR A 240 -13.24 -2.66 13.81
C TYR A 240 -12.93 -4.02 13.15
N LEU A 241 -11.88 -4.71 13.60
CA LEU A 241 -11.50 -6.03 13.09
C LEU A 241 -12.57 -7.08 13.43
N ALA A 242 -13.18 -7.01 14.62
CA ALA A 242 -14.30 -7.88 14.97
C ALA A 242 -15.54 -7.63 14.10
N SER A 243 -15.78 -6.40 13.64
CA SER A 243 -16.83 -6.08 12.67
C SER A 243 -16.50 -6.64 11.29
N LEU A 244 -15.26 -6.46 10.83
CA LEU A 244 -14.79 -7.00 9.55
C LEU A 244 -14.91 -8.51 9.48
N SER A 245 -14.52 -9.25 10.53
CA SER A 245 -14.61 -10.71 10.52
C SER A 245 -16.04 -11.22 10.34
N LYS A 246 -17.06 -10.48 10.79
CA LYS A 246 -18.47 -10.80 10.56
C LYS A 246 -18.84 -10.78 9.07
N HIS A 247 -18.21 -9.91 8.26
CA HIS A 247 -18.41 -9.89 6.81
C HIS A 247 -17.80 -11.09 6.07
N PHE A 248 -16.81 -11.74 6.68
CA PHE A 248 -16.22 -13.00 6.18
C PHE A 248 -16.85 -14.25 6.83
N SER A 249 -17.78 -14.06 7.78
CA SER A 249 -18.39 -15.12 8.56
C SER A 249 -19.54 -15.79 7.80
N SER A 250 -19.19 -16.77 6.97
CA SER A 250 -20.07 -17.93 6.81
C SER A 250 -19.37 -19.28 6.60
N SER A 251 -18.03 -19.37 6.51
CA SER A 251 -17.36 -20.69 6.35
C SER A 251 -15.83 -20.71 6.54
N TYR A 252 -15.11 -19.59 6.78
CA TYR A 252 -13.70 -19.51 6.34
C TYR A 252 -12.65 -19.06 7.39
N LEU A 253 -12.99 -18.74 8.65
CA LEU A 253 -11.98 -18.49 9.70
C LEU A 253 -12.10 -19.55 10.81
N SER A 254 -10.98 -20.14 11.25
CA SER A 254 -10.97 -20.85 12.53
C SER A 254 -11.16 -19.81 13.64
N ALA A 255 -12.30 -19.86 14.33
CA ALA A 255 -12.64 -18.92 15.39
C ALA A 255 -11.49 -18.82 16.44
N GLU A 256 -10.89 -19.96 16.77
CA GLU A 256 -9.79 -20.07 17.75
C GLU A 256 -8.50 -19.34 17.31
N GLY A 257 -8.14 -19.40 16.03
CA GLY A 257 -6.96 -18.71 15.49
C GLY A 257 -7.15 -17.20 15.43
N TYR A 258 -8.35 -16.75 15.07
CA TYR A 258 -8.71 -15.34 15.02
C TYR A 258 -8.78 -14.70 16.40
N GLU A 259 -9.41 -15.39 17.37
CA GLU A 259 -9.50 -14.95 18.77
C GLU A 259 -8.12 -14.83 19.41
N THR A 260 -7.21 -15.78 19.12
CA THR A 260 -5.83 -15.71 19.60
C THR A 260 -5.13 -14.44 19.09
N LEU A 261 -5.31 -14.10 17.81
CA LEU A 261 -4.69 -12.91 17.21
C LEU A 261 -5.30 -11.60 17.72
N LEU A 262 -6.60 -11.59 18.03
CA LEU A 262 -7.23 -10.45 18.71
C LEU A 262 -6.68 -10.28 20.14
N GLY A 263 -6.45 -11.38 20.87
CA GLY A 263 -5.78 -11.35 22.17
C GLY A 263 -4.38 -10.75 22.09
N GLU A 264 -3.58 -11.12 21.07
CA GLU A 264 -2.27 -10.51 20.83
C GLU A 264 -2.34 -8.99 20.60
N LEU A 265 -3.41 -8.51 19.95
CA LEU A 265 -3.64 -7.08 19.73
C LEU A 265 -3.97 -6.36 21.05
N GLU A 266 -4.81 -6.97 21.88
CA GLU A 266 -5.20 -6.42 23.19
C GLU A 266 -4.02 -6.37 24.18
N ASP A 267 -3.19 -7.40 24.18
CA ASP A 267 -2.01 -7.53 25.05
C ASP A 267 -0.80 -6.71 24.58
N ALA A 268 -0.86 -6.15 23.36
CA ALA A 268 0.24 -5.35 22.84
C ALA A 268 0.53 -4.14 23.74
N ALA A 269 1.77 -4.08 24.22
CA ALA A 269 2.27 -3.01 25.10
C ALA A 269 2.90 -1.83 24.34
N THR A 270 3.06 -1.94 23.02
CA THR A 270 3.71 -0.93 22.17
C THR A 270 2.92 -0.69 20.89
N VAL A 271 3.11 0.48 20.28
CA VAL A 271 2.51 0.86 18.99
C VAL A 271 2.94 -0.11 17.90
N GLU A 272 4.24 -0.47 17.88
CA GLU A 272 4.76 -1.48 16.96
C GLU A 272 4.13 -2.86 17.16
N GLY A 273 3.85 -3.24 18.42
CA GLY A 273 3.16 -4.48 18.74
C GLY A 273 1.75 -4.53 18.18
N VAL A 274 0.97 -3.45 18.33
CA VAL A 274 -0.39 -3.36 17.77
C VAL A 274 -0.34 -3.44 16.25
N GLN A 275 0.58 -2.71 15.61
CA GLN A 275 0.72 -2.74 14.14
C GLN A 275 1.09 -4.15 13.63
N GLU A 276 1.95 -4.87 14.34
CA GLU A 276 2.30 -6.25 13.99
C GLU A 276 1.11 -7.20 14.18
N ALA A 277 0.32 -7.04 15.24
CA ALA A 277 -0.90 -7.82 15.45
C ALA A 277 -1.92 -7.58 14.32
N CYS A 278 -2.19 -6.32 13.94
CA CYS A 278 -3.05 -6.01 12.79
C CYS A 278 -2.56 -6.67 11.51
N LYS A 279 -1.24 -6.65 11.24
CA LYS A 279 -0.66 -7.32 10.07
C LYS A 279 -0.86 -8.83 10.11
N LYS A 280 -0.65 -9.47 11.26
CA LYS A 280 -0.90 -10.92 11.41
C LYS A 280 -2.37 -11.24 11.17
N ILE A 281 -3.29 -10.40 11.64
CA ILE A 281 -4.74 -10.56 11.42
C ILE A 281 -5.07 -10.44 9.93
N ILE A 282 -4.55 -9.43 9.22
CA ILE A 282 -4.76 -9.32 7.78
C ILE A 282 -4.13 -10.48 7.02
N VAL A 283 -2.93 -10.91 7.40
CA VAL A 283 -2.32 -12.12 6.85
C VAL A 283 -3.22 -13.31 7.10
N PHE A 284 -3.74 -13.52 8.30
CA PHE A 284 -4.67 -14.60 8.61
C PHE A 284 -5.97 -14.52 7.78
N MET A 285 -6.50 -13.32 7.57
CA MET A 285 -7.70 -13.08 6.74
C MET A 285 -7.45 -13.20 5.23
N THR A 286 -6.19 -13.21 4.77
CA THR A 286 -5.81 -13.31 3.36
C THR A 286 -5.12 -14.63 2.99
N ASP A 287 -4.46 -15.25 3.96
CA ASP A 287 -3.68 -16.48 3.88
C ASP A 287 -4.58 -17.66 4.25
N ASP A 288 -5.55 -17.88 3.37
CA ASP A 288 -6.43 -19.04 3.38
C ASP A 288 -5.64 -20.26 2.85
N ASP A 289 -4.67 -20.73 3.63
CA ASP A 289 -4.04 -22.04 3.45
C ASP A 289 -5.09 -23.11 3.81
N ASP A 290 -6.14 -23.28 2.98
CA ASP A 290 -6.57 -24.64 2.59
C ASP A 290 -7.66 -24.79 1.53
N ARG A 291 -8.39 -23.78 1.05
CA ARG A 291 -9.35 -24.03 -0.07
C ARG A 291 -9.33 -22.89 -1.07
N MET A 292 -9.10 -23.24 -2.34
CA MET A 292 -9.57 -22.43 -3.46
C MET A 292 -11.01 -22.00 -3.18
N PRO A 293 -11.44 -20.81 -3.64
CA PRO A 293 -12.84 -20.42 -3.50
C PRO A 293 -13.69 -21.57 -4.04
N ALA A 294 -14.38 -22.28 -3.14
CA ALA A 294 -15.24 -23.38 -3.53
C ALA A 294 -16.24 -22.80 -4.52
N TYR A 295 -16.22 -23.28 -5.76
CA TYR A 295 -17.10 -22.79 -6.79
C TYR A 295 -18.56 -23.01 -6.32
N LYS A 296 -19.25 -21.90 -6.03
CA LYS A 296 -20.62 -21.89 -5.48
C LYS A 296 -21.70 -21.95 -6.55
N GLY A 297 -21.32 -22.08 -7.82
CA GLY A 297 -22.29 -22.28 -8.89
C GLY A 297 -22.81 -23.71 -8.90
N SER A 298 -23.93 -23.91 -9.59
CA SER A 298 -24.67 -25.17 -9.62
C SER A 298 -24.25 -26.12 -10.75
N SER A 299 -23.28 -25.73 -11.58
CA SER A 299 -22.85 -26.56 -12.71
C SER A 299 -21.90 -27.67 -12.27
N ASN A 300 -22.39 -28.91 -12.31
CA ASN A 300 -21.57 -30.10 -12.07
C ASN A 300 -20.35 -30.15 -13.01
N VAL A 301 -20.50 -29.70 -14.26
CA VAL A 301 -19.41 -29.66 -15.24
C VAL A 301 -18.25 -28.77 -14.77
N ILE A 302 -18.55 -27.61 -14.17
CA ILE A 302 -17.51 -26.70 -13.66
C ILE A 302 -16.94 -27.22 -12.35
N GLN A 303 -17.74 -27.84 -11.48
CA GLN A 303 -17.25 -28.48 -10.27
C GLN A 303 -16.24 -29.59 -10.58
N GLU A 304 -16.58 -30.51 -11.48
CA GLU A 304 -15.69 -31.60 -11.92
C GLU A 304 -14.43 -31.06 -12.60
N ALA A 305 -14.56 -30.02 -13.44
CA ALA A 305 -13.42 -29.40 -14.09
C ALA A 305 -12.47 -28.76 -13.07
N ILE A 306 -13.00 -28.04 -12.07
CA ILE A 306 -12.20 -27.44 -11.00
C ILE A 306 -11.50 -28.52 -10.18
N HIS A 307 -12.22 -29.56 -9.78
CA HIS A 307 -11.66 -30.68 -9.03
C HIS A 307 -10.50 -31.35 -9.79
N TYR A 308 -10.67 -31.60 -11.09
CA TYR A 308 -9.61 -32.12 -11.94
C TYR A 308 -8.38 -31.21 -11.92
N LEU A 309 -8.58 -29.89 -12.07
CA LEU A 309 -7.49 -28.91 -12.04
C LEU A 309 -6.76 -28.89 -10.69
N GLU A 310 -7.48 -29.01 -9.57
CA GLU A 310 -6.91 -29.05 -8.22
C GLU A 310 -6.02 -30.28 -7.99
N GLU A 311 -6.43 -31.44 -8.49
CA GLU A 311 -5.64 -32.67 -8.34
C GLU A 311 -4.44 -32.73 -9.29
N HIS A 312 -4.56 -32.10 -10.46
CA HIS A 312 -3.62 -32.29 -11.57
C HIS A 312 -2.80 -31.05 -11.93
N TYR A 313 -2.93 -29.91 -11.21
CA TYR A 313 -2.36 -28.60 -11.60
C TYR A 313 -0.88 -28.63 -12.00
N ALA A 314 -0.07 -29.52 -11.42
CA ALA A 314 1.36 -29.61 -11.68
C ALA A 314 1.71 -30.27 -13.03
N LYS A 315 0.75 -30.96 -13.66
CA LYS A 315 0.91 -31.59 -14.98
C LYS A 315 0.66 -30.57 -16.10
N ASP A 316 1.06 -30.93 -17.32
CA ASP A 316 0.67 -30.18 -18.50
C ASP A 316 -0.83 -30.42 -18.76
N ILE A 317 -1.62 -29.36 -18.64
CA ILE A 317 -3.08 -29.42 -18.72
C ILE A 317 -3.54 -28.52 -19.85
N GLU A 318 -4.22 -29.13 -20.81
CA GLU A 318 -4.90 -28.43 -21.88
C GLU A 318 -6.41 -28.41 -21.64
N LEU A 319 -7.07 -27.32 -22.05
CA LEU A 319 -8.52 -27.17 -21.97
C LEU A 319 -9.27 -28.34 -22.61
N LYS A 320 -8.77 -28.87 -23.73
CA LYS A 320 -9.36 -30.00 -24.43
C LYS A 320 -9.36 -31.26 -23.56
N GLY A 321 -8.24 -31.56 -22.90
CA GLY A 321 -8.14 -32.74 -22.04
C GLY A 321 -9.09 -32.69 -20.83
N VAL A 322 -9.30 -31.51 -20.25
CA VAL A 322 -10.29 -31.35 -19.17
C VAL A 322 -11.72 -31.43 -19.70
N ALA A 323 -11.99 -30.88 -20.89
CA ALA A 323 -13.30 -30.98 -21.53
C ALA A 323 -13.68 -32.44 -21.82
N ASP A 324 -12.74 -33.25 -22.30
CA ASP A 324 -12.94 -34.68 -22.53
C ASP A 324 -13.25 -35.43 -21.22
N GLN A 325 -12.59 -35.06 -20.11
CA GLN A 325 -12.84 -35.65 -18.78
C GLN A 325 -14.22 -35.32 -18.20
N VAL A 326 -14.69 -34.10 -18.39
CA VAL A 326 -16.03 -33.68 -17.92
C VAL A 326 -17.12 -33.88 -18.99
N HIS A 327 -16.80 -34.66 -20.03
CA HIS A 327 -17.71 -35.06 -21.11
C HIS A 327 -18.40 -33.91 -21.86
N VAL A 328 -17.67 -32.82 -22.12
CA VAL A 328 -18.15 -31.68 -22.92
C VAL A 328 -17.13 -31.26 -23.99
N ASN A 329 -17.55 -30.43 -24.95
CA ASN A 329 -16.59 -29.84 -25.88
C ASN A 329 -15.85 -28.64 -25.27
N SER A 330 -14.62 -28.39 -25.74
CA SER A 330 -13.74 -27.34 -25.21
C SER A 330 -14.30 -25.92 -25.31
N SER A 331 -15.09 -25.63 -26.36
CA SER A 331 -15.69 -24.30 -26.55
C SER A 331 -16.80 -24.02 -25.53
N TYR A 332 -17.61 -25.05 -25.24
CA TYR A 332 -18.62 -25.00 -24.19
C TYR A 332 -17.98 -24.86 -22.82
N LEU A 333 -16.97 -25.68 -22.50
CA LEU A 333 -16.25 -25.56 -21.23
C LEU A 333 -15.65 -24.17 -21.06
N SER A 334 -14.95 -23.63 -22.07
CA SER A 334 -14.35 -22.29 -21.99
C SER A 334 -15.37 -21.19 -21.67
N SER A 335 -16.49 -21.21 -22.39
CA SER A 335 -17.55 -20.21 -22.25
C SER A 335 -18.24 -20.32 -20.91
N LEU A 336 -18.58 -21.53 -20.49
CA LEU A 336 -19.23 -21.81 -19.21
C LEU A 336 -18.31 -21.49 -18.04
N PHE A 337 -17.05 -21.90 -18.11
CA PHE A 337 -16.06 -21.65 -17.07
C PHE A 337 -15.86 -20.14 -16.86
N LYS A 338 -15.70 -19.36 -17.95
CA LYS A 338 -15.60 -17.91 -17.86
C LYS A 338 -16.86 -17.25 -17.33
N LYS A 339 -18.03 -17.72 -17.77
CA LYS A 339 -19.33 -17.19 -17.33
C LYS A 339 -19.54 -17.40 -15.83
N GLU A 340 -19.19 -18.56 -15.30
CA GLU A 340 -19.54 -18.93 -13.92
C GLU A 340 -18.42 -18.68 -12.91
N THR A 341 -17.16 -18.67 -13.34
CA THR A 341 -16.01 -18.34 -12.46
C THR A 341 -15.53 -16.90 -12.63
N SER A 342 -16.08 -16.16 -13.61
CA SER A 342 -15.65 -14.81 -14.01
C SER A 342 -14.21 -14.72 -14.55
N VAL A 343 -13.48 -15.84 -14.64
CA VAL A 343 -12.11 -15.91 -15.14
C VAL A 343 -11.96 -17.01 -16.18
N THR A 344 -10.99 -16.87 -17.07
CA THR A 344 -10.73 -17.92 -18.06
C THR A 344 -10.13 -19.17 -17.40
N PHE A 345 -10.31 -20.33 -18.03
CA PHE A 345 -9.71 -21.60 -17.63
C PHE A 345 -8.19 -21.47 -17.34
N SER A 346 -7.44 -20.85 -18.25
CA SER A 346 -5.99 -20.69 -18.11
C SER A 346 -5.61 -19.75 -16.96
N GLN A 347 -6.39 -18.69 -16.72
CA GLN A 347 -6.19 -17.82 -15.57
C GLN A 347 -6.45 -18.58 -14.26
N TYR A 348 -7.52 -19.38 -14.22
CA TYR A 348 -7.85 -20.18 -13.05
C TYR A 348 -6.76 -21.20 -12.73
N LEU A 349 -6.32 -21.98 -13.71
CA LEU A 349 -5.20 -22.93 -13.56
C LEU A 349 -3.93 -22.22 -13.08
N ASN A 350 -3.59 -21.06 -13.65
CA ASN A 350 -2.45 -20.27 -13.19
C ASN A 350 -2.62 -19.85 -11.72
N MET A 351 -3.81 -19.45 -11.28
CA MET A 351 -4.06 -19.12 -9.87
C MET A 351 -3.79 -20.32 -8.96
N ILE A 352 -4.24 -21.53 -9.32
CA ILE A 352 -3.94 -22.76 -8.55
C ILE A 352 -2.42 -22.94 -8.43
N ARG A 353 -1.71 -22.88 -9.56
CA ARG A 353 -0.27 -23.07 -9.62
C ARG A 353 0.48 -22.00 -8.81
N LEU A 354 0.04 -20.74 -8.89
CA LEU A 354 0.61 -19.62 -8.13
C LEU A 354 0.41 -19.80 -6.63
N ASN A 355 -0.78 -20.18 -6.19
CA ASN A 355 -1.08 -20.46 -4.78
C ASN A 355 -0.18 -21.58 -4.24
N GLN A 356 -0.02 -22.67 -5.00
CA GLN A 356 0.87 -23.77 -4.61
C GLN A 356 2.34 -23.32 -4.56
N SER A 357 2.75 -22.42 -5.46
CA SER A 357 4.08 -21.84 -5.44
C SER A 357 4.37 -21.06 -4.17
N VAL A 358 3.38 -20.30 -3.65
CA VAL A 358 3.50 -19.56 -2.38
C VAL A 358 3.82 -20.51 -1.22
N LYS A 359 3.18 -21.69 -1.16
CA LYS A 359 3.46 -22.70 -0.13
C LYS A 359 4.93 -23.14 -0.18
N LEU A 360 5.45 -23.41 -1.39
CA LEU A 360 6.86 -23.79 -1.57
C LEU A 360 7.80 -22.63 -1.24
N LEU A 361 7.46 -21.38 -1.58
CA LEU A 361 8.26 -20.21 -1.23
C LEU A 361 8.38 -20.00 0.29
N LYS A 362 7.32 -20.29 1.05
CA LYS A 362 7.29 -20.15 2.52
C LYS A 362 7.99 -21.30 3.24
N LYS A 363 7.79 -22.54 2.77
CA LYS A 363 8.19 -23.76 3.49
C LYS A 363 9.56 -24.32 3.06
N THR A 364 10.13 -23.85 1.94
CA THR A 364 11.33 -24.45 1.35
C THR A 364 12.36 -23.43 0.85
N ASP A 365 13.58 -23.93 0.61
CA ASP A 365 14.70 -23.15 0.07
C ASP A 365 14.90 -23.36 -1.44
N LEU A 366 13.95 -24.03 -2.11
CA LEU A 366 14.03 -24.36 -3.53
C LEU A 366 14.30 -23.12 -4.39
N SER A 367 15.05 -23.26 -5.47
CA SER A 367 15.25 -22.15 -6.42
C SER A 367 13.91 -21.74 -7.07
N LEU A 368 13.82 -20.51 -7.59
CA LEU A 368 12.60 -20.08 -8.28
C LEU A 368 12.29 -20.95 -9.50
N GLU A 369 13.32 -21.48 -10.16
CA GLU A 369 13.19 -22.45 -11.25
C GLU A 369 12.56 -23.76 -10.76
N GLN A 370 13.04 -24.30 -9.64
CA GLN A 370 12.50 -25.53 -9.04
C GLN A 370 11.06 -25.35 -8.59
N VAL A 371 10.71 -24.21 -8.00
CA VAL A 371 9.34 -23.87 -7.62
C VAL A 371 8.45 -23.79 -8.85
N ALA A 372 8.87 -23.07 -9.90
CA ALA A 372 8.13 -22.98 -11.15
C ALA A 372 7.84 -24.36 -11.75
N LYS A 373 8.87 -25.22 -11.83
CA LYS A 373 8.75 -26.58 -12.35
C LYS A 373 7.79 -27.45 -11.52
N ARG A 374 7.89 -27.40 -10.19
CA ARG A 374 7.01 -28.19 -9.29
C ARG A 374 5.56 -27.75 -9.34
N CYS A 375 5.30 -26.48 -9.65
CA CYS A 375 3.97 -25.94 -9.80
C CYS A 375 3.43 -26.06 -11.23
N GLY A 376 4.13 -26.72 -12.17
CA GLY A 376 3.65 -26.93 -13.53
C GLY A 376 3.77 -25.72 -14.46
N PHE A 377 4.64 -24.74 -14.15
CA PHE A 377 4.95 -23.65 -15.07
C PHE A 377 5.99 -24.07 -16.12
N ALA A 378 5.74 -23.72 -17.39
CA ALA A 378 6.63 -24.04 -18.51
C ALA A 378 8.01 -23.35 -18.44
N SER A 379 8.11 -22.21 -17.75
CA SER A 379 9.39 -21.53 -17.53
C SER A 379 9.37 -20.66 -16.27
N GLN A 380 10.55 -20.44 -15.69
CA GLN A 380 10.74 -19.51 -14.59
C GLN A 380 10.32 -18.07 -14.98
N SER A 381 10.62 -17.62 -16.19
CA SER A 381 10.29 -16.27 -16.66
C SER A 381 8.78 -16.04 -16.74
N TYR A 382 8.03 -17.03 -17.24
CA TYR A 382 6.57 -16.97 -17.25
C TYR A 382 5.99 -17.00 -15.84
N TYR A 383 6.50 -17.89 -14.98
CA TYR A 383 6.14 -17.94 -13.57
C TYR A 383 6.32 -16.60 -12.87
N ILE A 384 7.50 -15.97 -12.99
CA ILE A 384 7.79 -14.68 -12.34
C ILE A 384 6.83 -13.60 -12.83
N ARG A 385 6.53 -13.56 -14.13
CA ARG A 385 5.59 -12.59 -14.70
C ARG A 385 4.17 -12.81 -14.19
N ALA A 386 3.69 -14.05 -14.21
CA ALA A 386 2.35 -14.41 -13.72
C ALA A 386 2.21 -14.13 -12.21
N PHE A 387 3.23 -14.46 -11.43
CA PHE A 387 3.27 -14.20 -9.99
C PHE A 387 3.27 -12.69 -9.71
N LYS A 388 4.08 -11.91 -10.43
CA LYS A 388 4.09 -10.44 -10.30
C LYS A 388 2.77 -9.81 -10.73
N GLN A 389 2.11 -10.36 -11.73
CA GLN A 389 0.79 -9.87 -12.16
C GLN A 389 -0.30 -10.17 -11.11
N HIS A 390 -0.20 -11.30 -10.41
CA HIS A 390 -1.21 -11.73 -9.45
C HIS A 390 -1.01 -11.15 -8.04
N TYR A 391 0.23 -11.10 -7.57
CA TYR A 391 0.59 -10.64 -6.22
C TYR A 391 1.30 -9.28 -6.19
N SER A 392 1.36 -8.58 -7.33
CA SER A 392 2.03 -7.27 -7.51
C SER A 392 3.53 -7.25 -7.19
N GLU A 393 4.14 -8.39 -6.87
CA GLU A 393 5.52 -8.52 -6.40
C GLU A 393 6.21 -9.76 -7.01
N THR A 394 7.54 -9.78 -7.03
CA THR A 394 8.26 -10.96 -7.54
C THR A 394 8.30 -12.11 -6.50
N PRO A 395 8.30 -13.38 -6.93
CA PRO A 395 8.44 -14.54 -6.04
C PRO A 395 9.63 -14.44 -5.07
N GLY A 396 10.78 -13.93 -5.57
CA GLY A 396 11.99 -13.78 -4.77
C GLY A 396 11.88 -12.69 -3.70
N LYS A 397 11.17 -11.59 -3.99
CA LYS A 397 10.87 -10.56 -2.98
C LYS A 397 9.84 -11.08 -1.97
N TYR A 398 8.81 -11.77 -2.44
CA TYR A 398 7.80 -12.42 -1.60
C TYR A 398 8.43 -13.37 -0.58
N ARG A 399 9.37 -14.24 -1.00
CA ARG A 399 10.09 -15.15 -0.10
C ARG A 399 10.85 -14.46 1.03
N ARG A 400 11.51 -13.32 0.76
CA ARG A 400 12.34 -12.62 1.76
C ARG A 400 11.52 -12.13 2.95
N VAL A 401 10.32 -11.63 2.69
CA VAL A 401 9.38 -11.17 3.74
C VAL A 401 9.10 -12.27 4.77
N PHE A 402 9.03 -13.54 4.35
CA PHE A 402 8.76 -14.66 5.23
C PHE A 402 10.02 -15.30 5.85
N LYS A 403 11.20 -15.09 5.25
CA LYS A 403 12.48 -15.66 5.74
C LYS A 403 13.23 -14.77 6.72
N ASP A 404 13.09 -13.45 6.64
CA ASP A 404 13.72 -12.49 7.57
C ASP A 404 13.13 -12.54 9.00
N LYS A 405 12.27 -13.53 9.29
CA LYS A 405 11.62 -13.78 10.59
C LYS A 405 12.03 -15.10 11.24
N ARG A 406 13.16 -15.71 10.86
CA ARG A 406 13.75 -16.86 11.57
C ARG A 406 15.00 -16.49 12.34
#